data_AF-A0A4Y8Y7Z7-F1
#
_entry.id   AF-A0A4Y8Y7Z7-F1
#
_cell.length_a   1.000
_cell.length_b   1.000
_cell.length_c   1.000
_cell.angle_alpha   90.00
_cell.angle_beta   90.00
_cell.angle_gamma   90.00
#
_symmetry.space_group_name_H-M   'P 1'
#
loop_
_entity.id
_entity.type
_entity.pdbx_description
1 polymer ?
#
loop_
_entity_poly.entity_id
_entity_poly.type
_entity_poly.pdbx_seq_one_letter_code
_entity_poly.pdbx_strand_id
1 'polypeptide(L)'
;MPFVEISLARGKSAEHLEAVSRAVREALVAELKADPEDVFQLIHQHDPHERVFSRTFRGGSRSDGWTVFRITDTADRGTGVRRRLCETLVRLLREGPGVEPADVSVLITVVPPDGFSFAGGVLGSDAQAAGDLEAARDKSAARTAYTKAEMAYALSGLFERRDLDLILPMLRDDFLLSVPTSLPYGGEFTGPEAFRGFFSGVPGGAEVWESFSSGVDQVLEGDDHFTVQLTNTAVPKATGKALVFHNLWLFETADGRLVSGQLYADTAVVTTTAPAGKGS
;
A
#
# COMPACT_ATOMS: atom_id res chain seq x y z
N MET A 1 -7.80 -5.02 8.10
CA MET A 1 -9.03 -4.65 7.37
C MET A 1 -9.62 -5.94 6.81
N PRO A 2 -10.69 -6.47 7.41
CA PRO A 2 -11.30 -7.72 6.98
C PRO A 2 -12.40 -7.52 5.92
N PHE A 3 -12.20 -8.04 4.73
CA PHE A 3 -13.26 -8.23 3.71
C PHE A 3 -13.95 -9.58 3.94
N VAL A 4 -15.28 -9.61 3.96
CA VAL A 4 -16.04 -10.84 4.24
C VAL A 4 -17.01 -11.20 3.13
N GLU A 5 -16.88 -12.41 2.59
CA GLU A 5 -17.90 -13.03 1.76
C GLU A 5 -18.71 -14.02 2.61
N ILE A 6 -20.03 -13.90 2.56
CA ILE A 6 -20.98 -14.70 3.33
C ILE A 6 -21.86 -15.49 2.37
N SER A 7 -21.67 -16.81 2.30
CA SER A 7 -22.46 -17.70 1.44
C SER A 7 -23.44 -18.50 2.27
N LEU A 8 -24.75 -18.33 2.02
CA LEU A 8 -25.82 -18.97 2.79
C LEU A 8 -27.01 -19.41 1.93
N ALA A 9 -27.98 -20.09 2.54
CA ALA A 9 -29.19 -20.57 1.87
C ALA A 9 -30.05 -19.42 1.30
N ARG A 10 -30.55 -19.55 0.07
CA ARG A 10 -31.52 -18.60 -0.50
C ARG A 10 -32.82 -18.55 0.30
N GLY A 11 -33.43 -17.37 0.35
CA GLY A 11 -34.74 -17.11 0.94
C GLY A 11 -34.69 -16.51 2.35
N LYS A 12 -33.52 -16.05 2.82
CA LYS A 12 -33.42 -15.31 4.09
C LYS A 12 -34.00 -13.91 3.95
N SER A 13 -34.70 -13.47 4.99
CA SER A 13 -35.23 -12.09 5.05
C SER A 13 -34.10 -11.08 5.16
N ALA A 14 -34.35 -9.84 4.75
CA ALA A 14 -33.40 -8.74 4.92
C ALA A 14 -32.98 -8.56 6.39
N GLU A 15 -33.91 -8.72 7.33
CA GLU A 15 -33.64 -8.68 8.77
C GLU A 15 -32.67 -9.76 9.22
N HIS A 16 -32.81 -10.99 8.71
CA HIS A 16 -31.87 -12.07 9.02
C HIS A 16 -30.47 -11.78 8.44
N LEU A 17 -30.40 -11.29 7.20
CA LEU A 17 -29.12 -10.92 6.57
C LEU A 17 -28.41 -9.81 7.34
N GLU A 18 -29.16 -8.81 7.78
CA GLU A 18 -28.66 -7.71 8.61
C GLU A 18 -28.16 -8.21 9.98
N ALA A 19 -28.88 -9.13 10.62
CA ALA A 19 -28.44 -9.75 11.88
C ALA A 19 -27.16 -10.58 11.71
N VAL A 20 -26.99 -11.28 10.59
CA VAL A 20 -25.75 -12.01 10.25
C VAL A 20 -24.60 -11.02 10.02
N SER A 21 -24.81 -9.97 9.23
CA SER A 21 -23.81 -8.92 8.97
C SER A 21 -23.35 -8.24 10.26
N ARG A 22 -24.29 -7.94 11.16
CA ARG A 22 -24.01 -7.38 12.49
C ARG A 22 -23.15 -8.30 13.34
N ALA A 23 -23.49 -9.59 13.43
CA ALA A 23 -22.72 -10.57 14.19
C ALA A 23 -21.28 -10.70 13.67
N VAL A 24 -21.10 -10.67 12.34
CA VAL A 24 -19.78 -10.64 11.70
C VAL A 24 -19.00 -9.40 12.10
N ARG A 25 -19.59 -8.20 11.94
CA ARG A 25 -18.96 -6.93 12.30
C ARG A 25 -18.54 -6.90 13.77
N GLU A 26 -19.41 -7.30 14.68
CA GLU A 26 -19.13 -7.33 16.12
C GLU A 26 -17.97 -8.29 16.47
N ALA A 27 -17.91 -9.46 15.82
CA ALA A 27 -16.82 -10.42 16.03
C ALA A 27 -15.46 -9.85 15.55
N LEU A 28 -15.45 -9.17 14.40
CA LEU A 28 -14.24 -8.57 13.83
C LEU A 28 -13.74 -7.40 14.69
N VAL A 29 -14.65 -6.53 15.15
CA VAL A 29 -14.30 -5.44 16.08
C VAL A 29 -13.75 -6.00 17.40
N ALA A 30 -14.41 -7.01 17.97
CA ALA A 30 -14.00 -7.58 19.25
C ALA A 30 -12.60 -8.22 19.19
N GLU A 31 -12.34 -9.03 18.16
CA GLU A 31 -11.15 -9.90 18.13
C GLU A 31 -10.02 -9.39 17.24
N LEU A 32 -10.33 -8.73 16.12
CA LEU A 32 -9.32 -8.18 15.20
C LEU A 32 -9.00 -6.70 15.47
N LYS A 33 -9.76 -6.05 16.36
CA LYS A 33 -9.68 -4.60 16.61
C LYS A 33 -9.90 -3.80 15.33
N ALA A 34 -10.77 -4.30 14.45
CA ALA A 34 -11.22 -3.57 13.28
C ALA A 34 -11.95 -2.29 13.71
N ASP A 35 -11.87 -1.24 12.90
CA ASP A 35 -12.69 -0.05 13.11
C ASP A 35 -14.18 -0.42 12.98
N PRO A 36 -15.08 0.09 13.83
CA PRO A 36 -16.52 -0.18 13.70
C PRO A 36 -17.12 0.18 12.34
N GLU A 37 -16.52 1.13 11.62
CA GLU A 37 -16.91 1.57 10.27
C GLU A 37 -16.22 0.77 9.15
N ASP A 38 -15.26 -0.13 9.47
CA ASP A 38 -14.58 -1.04 8.53
C ASP A 38 -15.51 -2.21 8.16
N VAL A 39 -16.56 -1.89 7.39
CA VAL A 39 -17.65 -2.82 7.02
C VAL A 39 -17.61 -3.14 5.53
N PHE A 40 -16.79 -4.13 5.15
CA PHE A 40 -16.73 -4.65 3.78
C PHE A 40 -17.27 -6.08 3.72
N GLN A 41 -18.55 -6.23 3.39
CA GLN A 41 -19.22 -7.54 3.36
C GLN A 41 -20.04 -7.74 2.08
N LEU A 42 -19.97 -8.93 1.50
CA LEU A 42 -20.86 -9.39 0.43
C LEU A 42 -21.63 -10.63 0.88
N ILE A 43 -22.93 -10.63 0.63
CA ILE A 43 -23.82 -11.76 0.97
C ILE A 43 -24.30 -12.43 -0.31
N HIS A 44 -23.99 -13.71 -0.45
CA HIS A 44 -24.38 -14.57 -1.55
C HIS A 44 -25.40 -15.61 -1.06
N GLN A 45 -26.58 -15.59 -1.69
CA GLN A 45 -27.66 -16.52 -1.42
C GLN A 45 -27.70 -17.59 -2.49
N HIS A 46 -27.66 -18.85 -2.07
CA HIS A 46 -27.53 -20.00 -2.95
C HIS A 46 -28.72 -20.95 -2.82
N ASP A 47 -29.20 -21.45 -3.96
CA ASP A 47 -30.22 -22.49 -4.02
C ASP A 47 -29.71 -23.82 -3.43
N PRO A 48 -30.60 -24.73 -2.99
CA PRO A 48 -30.18 -25.97 -2.34
C PRO A 48 -29.19 -26.82 -3.16
N HIS A 49 -29.33 -26.82 -4.49
CA HIS A 49 -28.48 -27.60 -5.39
C HIS A 49 -27.12 -26.94 -5.70
N GLU A 50 -26.94 -25.67 -5.32
CA GLU A 50 -25.68 -24.94 -5.47
C GLU A 50 -24.77 -25.12 -4.24
N ARG A 51 -25.30 -25.66 -3.13
CA ARG A 51 -24.57 -25.90 -1.89
C ARG A 51 -24.37 -27.39 -1.64
N VAL A 52 -23.18 -27.88 -1.99
CA VAL A 52 -22.78 -29.27 -1.78
C VAL A 52 -21.77 -29.34 -0.64
N PHE A 53 -22.17 -29.94 0.48
CA PHE A 53 -21.33 -30.07 1.67
C PHE A 53 -21.61 -31.38 2.41
N SER A 54 -20.60 -31.85 3.16
CA SER A 54 -20.78 -33.03 4.02
C SER A 54 -21.48 -32.64 5.32
N ARG A 55 -22.52 -33.40 5.69
CA ARG A 55 -23.26 -33.17 6.95
C ARG A 55 -22.47 -33.50 8.22
N THR A 56 -21.46 -34.37 8.12
CA THR A 56 -20.80 -34.98 9.29
C THR A 56 -19.26 -34.96 9.24
N PHE A 57 -18.65 -34.59 8.11
CA PHE A 57 -17.19 -34.57 8.03
C PHE A 57 -16.59 -33.49 8.93
N ARG A 58 -15.69 -33.93 9.84
CA ARG A 58 -14.95 -33.10 10.80
C ARG A 58 -15.83 -32.13 11.61
N GLY A 59 -17.07 -32.53 11.90
CA GLY A 59 -18.08 -31.75 12.62
C GLY A 59 -19.49 -32.01 12.09
N GLY A 60 -20.52 -31.65 12.84
CA GLY A 60 -21.91 -31.84 12.46
C GLY A 60 -22.86 -32.03 13.66
N SER A 61 -24.13 -32.33 13.44
CA SER A 61 -24.80 -32.56 12.14
C SER A 61 -25.22 -31.25 11.46
N ARG A 62 -24.60 -30.91 10.32
CA ARG A 62 -24.97 -29.71 9.54
C ARG A 62 -26.38 -29.85 8.96
N SER A 63 -27.20 -28.82 9.18
CA SER A 63 -28.50 -28.65 8.57
C SER A 63 -28.38 -27.99 7.19
N ASP A 64 -29.51 -27.72 6.55
CA ASP A 64 -29.54 -26.93 5.31
C ASP A 64 -29.26 -25.44 5.54
N GLY A 65 -29.11 -25.02 6.80
CA GLY A 65 -28.68 -23.70 7.26
C GLY A 65 -27.17 -23.44 7.18
N TRP A 66 -26.38 -24.41 6.69
CA TRP A 66 -24.93 -24.25 6.53
C TRP A 66 -24.55 -22.93 5.84
N THR A 67 -23.69 -22.16 6.51
CA THR A 67 -23.24 -20.82 6.13
C THR A 67 -21.73 -20.76 6.19
N VAL A 68 -21.14 -20.24 5.11
CA VAL A 68 -19.68 -20.10 4.96
C VAL A 68 -19.31 -18.63 5.04
N PHE A 69 -18.31 -18.33 5.88
CA PHE A 69 -17.72 -17.02 6.04
C PHE A 69 -16.28 -17.08 5.52
N ARG A 70 -15.99 -16.37 4.44
CA ARG A 70 -14.63 -16.21 3.91
C ARG A 70 -14.15 -14.83 4.32
N ILE A 71 -13.14 -14.78 5.18
CA ILE A 71 -12.58 -13.55 5.71
C ILE A 71 -11.19 -13.38 5.09
N THR A 72 -10.98 -12.29 4.37
CA THR A 72 -9.68 -11.87 3.88
C THR A 72 -9.21 -10.68 4.70
N ASP A 73 -8.07 -10.78 5.37
CA ASP A 73 -7.52 -9.71 6.21
C ASP A 73 -6.09 -9.37 5.79
N THR A 74 -5.61 -8.20 6.20
CA THR A 74 -4.29 -7.66 5.83
C THR A 74 -3.20 -7.91 6.86
N ALA A 75 -3.55 -8.44 8.04
CA ALA A 75 -2.60 -8.65 9.13
C ALA A 75 -2.78 -10.00 9.84
N ASP A 76 -1.70 -10.79 9.89
CA ASP A 76 -1.67 -12.02 10.69
C ASP A 76 -1.49 -11.68 12.18
N ARG A 77 -2.58 -11.83 12.95
CA ARG A 77 -2.59 -11.62 14.41
C ARG A 77 -2.39 -12.90 15.22
N GLY A 78 -1.96 -13.99 14.56
CA GLY A 78 -1.66 -15.27 15.17
C GLY A 78 -2.86 -16.18 15.41
N THR A 79 -2.56 -17.44 15.75
CA THR A 79 -3.57 -18.50 15.92
C THR A 79 -4.51 -18.26 17.09
N GLY A 80 -4.03 -17.62 18.15
CA GLY A 80 -4.86 -17.28 19.32
C GLY A 80 -6.00 -16.32 18.99
N VAL A 81 -5.74 -15.31 18.16
CA VAL A 81 -6.76 -14.36 17.68
C VAL A 81 -7.74 -15.06 16.74
N ARG A 82 -7.25 -15.88 15.79
CA ARG A 82 -8.13 -16.66 14.89
C ARG A 82 -9.08 -17.58 15.66
N ARG A 83 -8.59 -18.24 16.72
CA ARG A 83 -9.43 -19.10 17.56
C ARG A 83 -10.57 -18.32 18.21
N ARG A 84 -10.25 -17.21 18.88
CA ARG A 84 -11.27 -16.38 19.54
C ARG A 84 -12.24 -15.77 18.52
N LEU A 85 -11.77 -15.36 17.35
CA LEU A 85 -12.64 -14.88 16.28
C LEU A 85 -13.69 -15.93 15.90
N CYS A 86 -13.28 -17.18 15.67
CA CYS A 86 -14.23 -18.26 15.36
C CYS A 86 -15.22 -18.51 16.51
N GLU A 87 -14.75 -18.54 17.76
CA GLU A 87 -15.59 -18.74 18.94
C GLU A 87 -16.61 -17.60 19.12
N THR A 88 -16.16 -16.36 19.05
CA THR A 88 -16.99 -15.15 19.17
C THR A 88 -18.01 -15.06 18.04
N LEU A 89 -17.60 -15.32 16.79
CA LEU A 89 -18.51 -15.31 15.64
C LEU A 89 -19.62 -16.36 15.78
N VAL A 90 -19.27 -17.60 16.12
CA VAL A 90 -20.25 -18.68 16.31
C VAL A 90 -21.24 -18.33 17.43
N ARG A 91 -20.75 -17.76 18.53
CA ARG A 91 -21.61 -17.33 19.65
C ARG A 91 -22.59 -16.24 19.21
N LEU A 92 -22.11 -15.18 18.56
CA LEU A 92 -22.94 -14.06 18.11
C LEU A 92 -23.96 -14.47 17.06
N LEU A 93 -23.58 -15.36 16.13
CA LEU A 93 -24.49 -15.92 15.13
C LEU A 93 -25.61 -16.76 15.75
N ARG A 94 -25.31 -17.49 16.83
CA ARG A 94 -26.32 -18.25 17.57
C ARG A 94 -27.28 -17.34 18.33
N GLU A 95 -26.75 -16.32 19.01
CA GLU A 95 -27.54 -15.41 19.86
C GLU A 95 -28.40 -14.44 19.05
N GLY A 96 -27.89 -13.92 17.92
CA GLY A 96 -28.59 -12.94 17.10
C GLY A 96 -29.50 -13.58 16.04
N PRO A 97 -28.96 -14.02 14.89
CA PRO A 97 -29.75 -14.59 13.81
C PRO A 97 -30.21 -16.05 14.03
N GLY A 98 -29.82 -16.70 15.13
CA GLY A 98 -30.22 -18.07 15.45
C GLY A 98 -29.57 -19.14 14.58
N VAL A 99 -28.35 -18.90 14.08
CA VAL A 99 -27.62 -19.88 13.27
C VAL A 99 -27.04 -20.97 14.17
N GLU A 100 -27.28 -22.23 13.81
CA GLU A 100 -26.75 -23.35 14.57
C GLU A 100 -25.21 -23.39 14.51
N PRO A 101 -24.50 -23.58 15.63
CA PRO A 101 -23.03 -23.63 15.64
C PRO A 101 -22.43 -24.65 14.67
N ALA A 102 -23.10 -25.80 14.48
CA ALA A 102 -22.67 -26.82 13.55
C ALA A 102 -22.69 -26.35 12.08
N ASP A 103 -23.54 -25.37 11.76
CA ASP A 103 -23.74 -24.81 10.42
C ASP A 103 -22.75 -23.71 10.05
N VAL A 104 -21.89 -23.27 10.96
CA VAL A 104 -20.92 -22.21 10.71
C VAL A 104 -19.61 -22.80 10.17
N SER A 105 -19.10 -22.25 9.08
CA SER A 105 -17.76 -22.58 8.57
C SER A 105 -17.00 -21.31 8.24
N VAL A 106 -15.77 -21.19 8.73
CA VAL A 106 -14.95 -19.98 8.59
C VAL A 106 -13.66 -20.32 7.88
N LEU A 107 -13.35 -19.58 6.82
CA LEU A 107 -12.07 -19.62 6.11
C LEU A 107 -11.43 -18.25 6.26
N ILE A 108 -10.18 -18.21 6.73
CA ILE A 108 -9.44 -16.96 6.93
C ILE A 108 -8.22 -16.98 6.02
N THR A 109 -8.11 -15.98 5.15
CA THR A 109 -6.94 -15.76 4.29
C THR A 109 -6.29 -14.45 4.72
N VAL A 110 -4.96 -14.44 4.81
CA VAL A 110 -4.20 -13.21 5.03
C VAL A 110 -3.48 -12.86 3.74
N VAL A 111 -3.63 -11.61 3.30
CA VAL A 111 -2.89 -11.04 2.17
C VAL A 111 -2.05 -9.87 2.68
N PRO A 112 -0.95 -9.52 1.99
CA PRO A 112 -0.23 -8.29 2.33
C PRO A 112 -1.10 -7.03 2.12
N PRO A 113 -0.80 -5.90 2.78
CA PRO A 113 -1.59 -4.66 2.65
C PRO A 113 -1.68 -4.10 1.23
N ASP A 114 -0.68 -4.36 0.37
CA ASP A 114 -0.67 -4.00 -1.06
C ASP A 114 -1.56 -4.93 -1.92
N GLY A 115 -2.09 -6.01 -1.34
CA GLY A 115 -3.08 -6.90 -1.97
C GLY A 115 -4.50 -6.33 -2.02
N PHE A 116 -4.72 -5.12 -1.50
CA PHE A 116 -6.02 -4.44 -1.50
C PHE A 116 -5.93 -3.02 -2.02
N SER A 117 -7.02 -2.55 -2.62
CA SER A 117 -7.32 -1.13 -2.81
C SER A 117 -8.73 -0.85 -2.30
N PHE A 118 -8.86 0.12 -1.40
CA PHE A 118 -10.15 0.49 -0.80
C PHE A 118 -11.04 1.21 -1.81
N ALA A 119 -10.46 2.20 -2.47
CA ALA A 119 -11.11 3.04 -3.48
C ALA A 119 -10.03 3.86 -4.21
N GLY A 120 -10.39 4.42 -5.36
CA GLY A 120 -9.56 5.39 -6.07
C GLY A 120 -8.23 4.83 -6.61
N GLY A 121 -8.03 3.52 -6.60
CA GLY A 121 -6.79 2.88 -7.06
C GLY A 121 -5.62 3.02 -6.10
N VAL A 122 -5.84 3.49 -4.87
CA VAL A 122 -4.80 3.60 -3.84
C VAL A 122 -4.63 2.25 -3.15
N LEU A 123 -3.40 1.75 -3.07
CA LEU A 123 -3.10 0.48 -2.40
C LEU A 123 -3.28 0.62 -0.88
N GLY A 124 -3.64 -0.48 -0.23
CA GLY A 124 -3.86 -0.51 1.21
C GLY A 124 -2.59 -0.22 2.02
N SER A 125 -1.42 -0.61 1.50
CA SER A 125 -0.12 -0.22 2.04
C SER A 125 0.07 1.30 2.08
N ASP A 126 -0.30 1.99 1.01
CA ASP A 126 -0.15 3.43 0.87
C ASP A 126 -1.15 4.18 1.76
N ALA A 127 -2.40 3.72 1.79
CA ALA A 127 -3.43 4.27 2.66
C ALA A 127 -3.04 4.13 4.15
N GLN A 128 -2.48 2.97 4.54
CA GLN A 128 -1.99 2.76 5.90
C GLN A 128 -0.81 3.68 6.22
N ALA A 129 0.19 3.75 5.34
CA ALA A 129 1.35 4.63 5.53
C ALA A 129 0.94 6.11 5.64
N ALA A 130 0.02 6.57 4.80
CA ALA A 130 -0.52 7.91 4.85
C ALA A 130 -1.23 8.20 6.19
N GLY A 131 -2.10 7.30 6.65
CA GLY A 131 -2.81 7.42 7.91
C GLY A 131 -1.88 7.41 9.13
N ASP A 132 -0.85 6.56 9.12
CA ASP A 132 0.16 6.50 10.18
C ASP A 132 0.97 7.80 10.26
N LEU A 133 1.32 8.38 9.11
CA LEU A 133 2.02 9.67 9.04
C LEU A 133 1.15 10.83 9.51
N GLU A 134 -0.13 10.85 9.14
CA GLU A 134 -1.10 11.86 9.60
C GLU A 134 -1.30 11.78 11.12
N ALA A 135 -1.56 10.58 11.65
CA ALA A 135 -1.71 10.36 13.08
C ALA A 135 -0.43 10.69 13.88
N ALA A 136 0.75 10.58 13.27
CA ALA A 136 2.02 10.96 13.88
C ALA A 136 2.24 12.48 13.87
N ARG A 137 1.79 13.20 12.83
CA ARG A 137 1.89 14.68 12.75
C ARG A 137 1.14 15.34 13.92
N ASP A 138 -0.05 14.85 14.24
CA ASP A 138 -0.88 15.39 15.33
C ASP A 138 -0.26 15.20 16.73
N LYS A 139 0.70 14.28 16.87
CA LYS A 139 1.36 13.94 18.15
C LYS A 139 2.67 14.70 18.41
N SER A 140 3.00 15.66 17.53
CA SER A 140 4.18 16.56 17.54
C SER A 140 5.19 16.38 18.69
N ALA A 141 6.09 15.42 18.48
CA ALA A 141 7.48 15.45 18.94
C ALA A 141 8.36 15.21 17.71
N ALA A 142 9.61 15.69 17.72
CA ALA A 142 10.55 15.46 16.62
C ALA A 142 10.73 13.95 16.40
N ARG A 143 10.10 13.42 15.35
CA ARG A 143 10.13 11.98 15.05
C ARG A 143 11.55 11.60 14.63
N THR A 144 12.11 10.60 15.30
CA THR A 144 13.51 10.20 15.09
C THR A 144 13.66 9.09 14.06
N ALA A 145 12.60 8.33 13.79
CA ALA A 145 12.61 7.20 12.85
C ALA A 145 11.25 7.02 12.17
N TYR A 146 11.30 6.52 10.93
CA TYR A 146 10.18 6.18 10.08
C TYR A 146 10.22 4.69 9.75
N THR A 147 9.04 4.10 9.53
CA THR A 147 8.93 2.72 9.07
C THR A 147 9.30 2.63 7.59
N LYS A 148 9.63 1.43 7.12
CA LYS A 148 9.95 1.23 5.71
C LYS A 148 8.75 1.48 4.79
N ALA A 149 7.53 1.14 5.22
CA ALA A 149 6.30 1.43 4.49
C ALA A 149 6.08 2.94 4.32
N GLU A 150 6.34 3.74 5.36
CA GLU A 150 6.26 5.20 5.29
C GLU A 150 7.29 5.78 4.31
N MET A 151 8.54 5.30 4.37
CA MET A 151 9.59 5.73 3.45
C MET A 151 9.31 5.32 2.01
N ALA A 152 8.83 4.11 1.75
CA ALA A 152 8.43 3.67 0.42
C ALA A 152 7.29 4.54 -0.14
N TYR A 153 6.26 4.81 0.67
CA TYR A 153 5.16 5.70 0.29
C TYR A 153 5.65 7.13 -0.02
N ALA A 154 6.58 7.65 0.78
CA ALA A 154 7.18 8.97 0.57
C ALA A 154 8.03 9.03 -0.70
N LEU A 155 8.78 7.97 -1.02
CA LEU A 155 9.58 7.86 -2.24
C LEU A 155 8.69 7.81 -3.49
N SER A 156 7.58 7.05 -3.47
CA SER A 156 6.60 7.09 -4.56
C SER A 156 6.00 8.49 -4.72
N GLY A 157 5.60 9.13 -3.62
CA GLY A 157 5.05 10.49 -3.60
C GLY A 157 6.03 11.55 -4.13
N LEU A 158 7.32 11.39 -3.85
CA LEU A 158 8.38 12.26 -4.39
C LEU A 158 8.41 12.24 -5.92
N PHE A 159 8.39 11.07 -6.54
CA PHE A 159 8.57 10.99 -8.00
C PHE A 159 7.27 11.24 -8.77
N GLU A 160 6.13 10.73 -8.29
CA GLU A 160 4.85 10.85 -9.01
C GLU A 160 4.16 12.20 -8.77
N ARG A 161 4.24 12.72 -7.54
CA ARG A 161 3.50 13.90 -7.10
C ARG A 161 4.39 15.08 -6.72
N ARG A 162 5.71 14.89 -6.68
CA ARG A 162 6.68 15.88 -6.17
C ARG A 162 6.38 16.32 -4.74
N ASP A 163 5.92 15.38 -3.93
CA ASP A 163 5.55 15.64 -2.54
C ASP A 163 6.81 15.71 -1.66
N LEU A 164 7.42 16.91 -1.62
CA LEU A 164 8.62 17.16 -0.83
C LEU A 164 8.34 17.21 0.67
N ASP A 165 7.14 17.61 1.05
CA ASP A 165 6.76 17.73 2.47
C ASP A 165 6.66 16.37 3.14
N LEU A 166 6.42 15.32 2.36
CA LEU A 166 6.37 13.94 2.82
C LEU A 166 7.77 13.34 3.05
N ILE A 167 8.71 13.56 2.12
CA ILE A 167 10.04 12.92 2.17
C ILE A 167 11.06 13.70 2.99
N LEU A 168 11.03 15.03 2.99
CA LEU A 168 12.05 15.86 3.64
C LEU A 168 12.24 15.57 5.15
N PRO A 169 11.18 15.33 5.94
CA PRO A 169 11.33 14.96 7.35
C PRO A 169 12.07 13.63 7.58
N MET A 170 12.13 12.76 6.56
CA MET A 170 12.73 11.43 6.64
C MET A 170 14.24 11.44 6.32
N LEU A 171 14.76 12.54 5.78
CA LEU A 171 16.18 12.69 5.46
C LEU A 171 16.98 12.95 6.74
N ARG A 172 18.21 12.44 6.79
CA ARG A 172 19.20 12.94 7.75
C ARG A 172 19.69 14.34 7.37
N ASP A 173 20.18 15.08 8.35
CA ASP A 173 20.78 16.41 8.13
C ASP A 173 22.01 16.35 7.21
N ASP A 174 22.73 15.23 7.22
CA ASP A 174 23.91 14.93 6.40
C ASP A 174 23.59 14.11 5.13
N PHE A 175 22.33 14.06 4.71
CA PHE A 175 21.90 13.28 3.53
C PHE A 175 22.73 13.60 2.29
N LEU A 176 23.24 12.57 1.60
CA LEU A 176 24.03 12.72 0.37
C LEU A 176 23.23 12.31 -0.86
N LEU A 177 22.94 13.28 -1.73
CA LEU A 177 22.37 13.04 -3.06
C LEU A 177 23.50 12.98 -4.10
N SER A 178 23.62 11.87 -4.85
CA SER A 178 24.62 11.68 -5.89
C SER A 178 23.96 11.49 -7.26
N VAL A 179 24.29 12.37 -8.20
CA VAL A 179 23.76 12.37 -9.57
C VAL A 179 24.93 12.31 -10.55
N PRO A 180 24.89 11.43 -11.57
CA PRO A 180 26.01 11.25 -12.49
C PRO A 180 26.49 12.57 -13.11
N THR A 181 27.77 12.90 -12.94
CA THR A 181 28.39 14.15 -13.43
C THR A 181 28.39 14.31 -14.95
N SER A 182 28.10 13.23 -15.68
CA SER A 182 27.86 13.28 -17.13
C SER A 182 26.55 13.97 -17.51
N LEU A 183 25.60 14.13 -16.57
CA LEU A 183 24.38 14.90 -16.79
C LEU A 183 24.65 16.40 -16.60
N PRO A 184 23.96 17.30 -17.33
CA PRO A 184 24.14 18.75 -17.19
C PRO A 184 23.87 19.30 -15.77
N TYR A 185 23.15 18.52 -14.97
CA TYR A 185 22.75 18.80 -13.59
C TYR A 185 23.30 17.76 -12.61
N GLY A 186 24.31 17.01 -13.03
CA GLY A 186 25.02 16.04 -12.20
C GLY A 186 25.88 16.70 -11.14
N GLY A 187 26.14 15.96 -10.07
CA GLY A 187 26.89 16.45 -8.93
C GLY A 187 26.51 15.73 -7.64
N GLU A 188 27.16 16.15 -6.57
CA GLU A 188 26.83 15.73 -5.21
C GLU A 188 26.20 16.90 -4.45
N PHE A 189 25.12 16.61 -3.73
CA PHE A 189 24.35 17.61 -2.99
C PHE A 189 24.14 17.10 -1.56
N THR A 190 24.50 17.92 -0.58
CA THR A 190 24.47 17.51 0.84
C THR A 190 23.40 18.26 1.60
N GLY A 191 22.61 17.51 2.35
CA GLY A 191 21.60 17.97 3.29
C GLY A 191 20.20 18.20 2.67
N PRO A 192 19.17 18.32 3.52
CA PRO A 192 17.77 18.42 3.09
C PRO A 192 17.46 19.63 2.18
N GLU A 193 18.12 20.77 2.40
CA GLU A 193 17.90 21.97 1.56
C GLU A 193 18.44 21.79 0.14
N ALA A 194 19.59 21.13 -0.01
CA ALA A 194 20.13 20.84 -1.34
C ALA A 194 19.27 19.81 -2.08
N PHE A 195 18.76 18.81 -1.35
CA PHE A 195 17.77 17.86 -1.86
C PHE A 195 16.47 18.56 -2.30
N ARG A 196 15.92 19.44 -1.46
CA ARG A 196 14.75 20.28 -1.80
C ARG A 196 15.01 21.06 -3.08
N GLY A 197 16.16 21.73 -3.17
CA GLY A 197 16.58 22.48 -4.36
C GLY A 197 16.53 21.62 -5.62
N PHE A 198 17.13 20.43 -5.57
CA PHE A 198 17.16 19.50 -6.71
C PHE A 198 15.76 19.05 -7.17
N PHE A 199 14.88 18.65 -6.24
CA PHE A 199 13.57 18.10 -6.58
C PHE A 199 12.42 19.12 -6.68
N SER A 200 12.64 20.36 -6.26
CA SER A 200 11.64 21.45 -6.40
C SER A 200 11.39 21.84 -7.86
N GLY A 201 12.35 21.59 -8.74
CA GLY A 201 12.27 21.85 -10.17
C GLY A 201 12.05 20.59 -11.00
N VAL A 202 12.11 20.75 -12.32
CA VAL A 202 12.37 19.61 -13.21
C VAL A 202 13.83 19.21 -13.03
N PRO A 203 14.20 17.91 -12.95
CA PRO A 203 15.60 17.50 -12.93
C PRO A 203 16.36 18.09 -14.12
N GLY A 204 17.35 18.97 -13.89
CA GLY A 204 18.02 19.73 -14.97
C GLY A 204 17.42 21.08 -15.34
N GLY A 205 16.33 21.47 -14.69
CA GLY A 205 15.68 22.76 -14.85
C GLY A 205 14.92 22.91 -16.17
N ALA A 206 14.22 24.04 -16.27
CA ALA A 206 13.50 24.44 -17.48
C ALA A 206 14.43 24.80 -18.66
N GLU A 207 15.74 24.83 -18.45
CA GLU A 207 16.73 25.08 -19.50
C GLU A 207 16.97 23.83 -20.38
N VAL A 208 16.84 22.64 -19.78
CA VAL A 208 17.07 21.36 -20.48
C VAL A 208 15.78 20.80 -21.07
N TRP A 209 14.68 20.84 -20.30
CA TRP A 209 13.44 20.14 -20.65
C TRP A 209 12.30 21.12 -20.95
N GLU A 210 11.54 20.81 -21.99
CA GLU A 210 10.22 21.39 -22.25
C GLU A 210 9.17 20.72 -21.38
N SER A 211 9.24 19.39 -21.25
CA SER A 211 8.43 18.60 -20.32
C SER A 211 9.24 17.44 -19.76
N PHE A 212 8.89 17.01 -18.55
CA PHE A 212 9.49 15.86 -17.88
C PHE A 212 8.48 15.32 -16.87
N SER A 213 8.16 14.04 -17.00
CA SER A 213 7.35 13.29 -16.05
C SER A 213 8.06 11.97 -15.71
N SER A 214 7.85 11.51 -14.49
CA SER A 214 8.30 10.22 -14.01
C SER A 214 7.08 9.39 -13.63
N GLY A 215 7.03 8.15 -14.08
CA GLY A 215 6.18 7.10 -13.54
C GLY A 215 7.02 6.18 -12.67
N VAL A 216 6.54 5.86 -11.48
CA VAL A 216 7.17 4.86 -10.62
C VAL A 216 6.72 3.49 -11.08
N ASP A 217 7.67 2.69 -11.59
CA ASP A 217 7.38 1.32 -12.02
C ASP A 217 7.27 0.42 -10.79
N GLN A 218 8.20 0.59 -9.83
CA GLN A 218 8.18 -0.11 -8.55
C GLN A 218 9.14 0.54 -7.53
N VAL A 219 8.81 0.37 -6.25
CA VAL A 219 9.72 0.61 -5.12
C VAL A 219 10.03 -0.75 -4.49
N LEU A 220 11.28 -1.17 -4.57
CA LEU A 220 11.76 -2.42 -3.98
C LEU A 220 12.44 -2.13 -2.64
N GLU A 221 11.98 -2.80 -1.60
CA GLU A 221 12.56 -2.73 -0.27
C GLU A 221 13.71 -3.73 -0.12
N GLY A 222 14.88 -3.23 0.32
CA GLY A 222 15.99 -4.02 0.83
C GLY A 222 16.10 -3.90 2.36
N ASP A 223 17.09 -4.57 2.96
CA ASP A 223 17.29 -4.52 4.41
C ASP A 223 17.60 -3.10 4.92
N ASP A 224 18.48 -2.41 4.20
CA ASP A 224 19.04 -1.10 4.50
C ASP A 224 18.90 -0.09 3.35
N HIS A 225 18.12 -0.40 2.32
CA HIS A 225 17.96 0.47 1.15
C HIS A 225 16.60 0.32 0.47
N PHE A 226 16.28 1.26 -0.41
CA PHE A 226 15.20 1.19 -1.38
C PHE A 226 15.75 1.34 -2.79
N THR A 227 15.23 0.54 -3.73
CA THR A 227 15.44 0.75 -5.16
C THR A 227 14.15 1.25 -5.79
N VAL A 228 14.18 2.44 -6.36
CA VAL A 228 13.03 3.03 -7.07
C VAL A 228 13.30 2.97 -8.56
N GLN A 229 12.51 2.18 -9.28
CA GLN A 229 12.58 2.08 -10.72
C GLN A 229 11.58 3.02 -11.35
N LEU A 230 12.04 3.80 -12.32
CA LEU A 230 11.27 4.85 -12.95
C LEU A 230 11.29 4.71 -14.46
N THR A 231 10.13 4.92 -15.07
CA THR A 231 10.02 5.23 -16.49
C THR A 231 9.78 6.74 -16.63
N ASN A 232 10.72 7.43 -17.26
CA ASN A 232 10.65 8.87 -17.48
C ASN A 232 10.22 9.15 -18.90
N THR A 233 9.32 10.12 -19.07
CA THR A 233 8.96 10.68 -20.37
C THR A 233 9.35 12.14 -20.36
N ALA A 234 10.20 12.54 -21.31
CA ALA A 234 10.66 13.92 -21.38
C ALA A 234 10.76 14.42 -22.82
N VAL A 235 10.68 15.74 -22.98
CA VAL A 235 10.89 16.44 -24.25
C VAL A 235 12.04 17.42 -24.04
N PRO A 236 13.23 17.21 -24.63
CA PRO A 236 14.34 18.17 -24.55
C PRO A 236 14.03 19.40 -25.39
N LYS A 237 14.34 20.60 -24.88
CA LYS A 237 14.15 21.85 -25.66
C LYS A 237 14.98 21.89 -26.93
N ALA A 238 16.15 21.27 -26.92
CA ALA A 238 17.07 21.31 -28.05
C ALA A 238 16.60 20.47 -29.26
N THR A 239 15.79 19.43 -29.03
CA THR A 239 15.30 18.55 -30.11
C THR A 239 13.79 18.61 -30.33
N GLY A 240 13.01 18.94 -29.30
CA GLY A 240 11.55 18.93 -29.32
C GLY A 240 10.93 17.54 -29.51
N LYS A 241 11.72 16.46 -29.43
CA LYS A 241 11.25 15.09 -29.63
C LYS A 241 11.09 14.39 -28.28
N ALA A 242 9.91 13.82 -28.05
CA ALA A 242 9.65 13.02 -26.87
C ALA A 242 10.58 11.79 -26.83
N LEU A 243 11.12 11.53 -25.65
CA LEU A 243 11.97 10.38 -25.37
C LEU A 243 11.51 9.71 -24.07
N VAL A 244 11.65 8.39 -24.05
CA VAL A 244 11.32 7.53 -22.92
C VAL A 244 12.60 6.84 -22.50
N PHE A 245 12.93 6.89 -21.21
CA PHE A 245 14.12 6.27 -20.66
C PHE A 245 13.89 5.83 -19.22
N HIS A 246 14.67 4.84 -18.81
CA HIS A 246 14.55 4.24 -17.49
C HIS A 246 15.65 4.74 -16.58
N ASN A 247 15.27 5.09 -15.36
CA ASN A 247 16.20 5.44 -14.29
C ASN A 247 15.99 4.49 -13.12
N LEU A 248 17.05 4.28 -12.36
CA LEU A 248 17.02 3.61 -11.08
C LEU A 248 17.57 4.57 -10.03
N TRP A 249 16.83 4.76 -8.95
CA TRP A 249 17.33 5.43 -7.76
C TRP A 249 17.60 4.41 -6.66
N LEU A 250 18.77 4.51 -6.04
CA LEU A 250 19.12 3.76 -4.85
C LEU A 250 19.11 4.72 -3.66
N PHE A 251 18.25 4.47 -2.68
CA PHE A 251 18.23 5.23 -1.43
C PHE A 251 18.69 4.35 -0.29
N GLU A 252 19.75 4.73 0.41
CA GLU A 252 20.20 3.99 1.60
C GLU A 252 19.49 4.52 2.85
N THR A 253 19.36 3.66 3.84
CA THR A 253 18.68 3.94 5.11
C THR A 253 19.53 3.52 6.30
N ALA A 254 19.39 4.26 7.39
CA ALA A 254 19.95 3.91 8.69
C ALA A 254 19.05 4.49 9.78
N ASP A 255 18.81 3.71 10.84
CA ASP A 255 18.02 4.14 12.01
C ASP A 255 16.64 4.72 11.66
N GLY A 256 16.00 4.15 10.62
CA GLY A 256 14.69 4.60 10.14
C GLY A 256 14.71 5.97 9.45
N ARG A 257 15.85 6.39 8.90
CA ARG A 257 16.00 7.60 8.09
C ARG A 257 16.75 7.32 6.81
N LEU A 258 16.52 8.16 5.81
CA LEU A 258 17.24 8.14 4.54
C LEU A 258 18.60 8.83 4.73
N VAL A 259 19.66 8.18 4.26
CA VAL A 259 21.06 8.67 4.45
C VAL A 259 21.72 9.08 3.14
N SER A 260 21.35 8.42 2.04
CA SER A 260 21.86 8.76 0.71
C SER A 260 20.81 8.48 -0.36
N GLY A 261 20.96 9.10 -1.52
CA GLY A 261 20.17 8.85 -2.72
C GLY A 261 21.07 8.95 -3.94
N GLN A 262 21.13 7.90 -4.76
CA GLN A 262 21.97 7.86 -5.95
C GLN A 262 21.15 7.56 -7.19
N LEU A 263 21.33 8.39 -8.23
CA LEU A 263 20.75 8.15 -9.54
C LEU A 263 21.67 7.27 -10.40
N TYR A 264 21.11 6.18 -10.91
CA TYR A 264 21.64 5.38 -12.01
C TYR A 264 20.79 5.65 -13.25
N ALA A 265 21.41 6.28 -14.25
CA ALA A 265 20.73 6.69 -15.48
C ALA A 265 21.57 6.31 -16.70
N ASP A 266 20.90 5.98 -17.80
CA ASP A 266 21.54 5.99 -19.12
C ASP A 266 21.73 7.43 -19.58
N THR A 267 22.89 8.00 -19.27
CA THR A 267 23.18 9.41 -19.52
C THR A 267 23.43 9.70 -21.00
N ALA A 268 23.64 8.68 -21.84
CA ALA A 268 23.78 8.86 -23.29
C ALA A 268 22.48 9.34 -23.93
N VAL A 269 21.33 8.83 -23.47
CA VAL A 269 20.00 9.25 -23.95
C VAL A 269 19.74 10.73 -23.67
N VAL A 270 20.22 11.24 -22.54
CA VAL A 270 20.05 12.64 -22.15
C VAL A 270 21.07 13.54 -22.87
N THR A 271 22.35 13.14 -22.93
CA THR A 271 23.44 13.97 -23.46
C THR A 271 23.45 14.09 -24.99
N THR A 272 23.01 13.07 -25.73
CA THR A 272 22.91 13.11 -27.21
C THR A 272 21.82 14.07 -27.72
N THR A 273 20.98 14.60 -26.83
CA THR A 273 19.92 15.56 -27.15
C THR A 273 20.21 16.97 -26.66
N ALA A 274 21.30 17.20 -25.92
CA ALA A 274 21.77 18.52 -25.53
C ALA A 274 22.54 19.20 -26.70
N PRO A 275 22.44 20.53 -26.88
CA PRO A 275 23.18 21.19 -27.95
C PRO A 275 24.68 21.02 -27.70
N ALA A 276 25.42 20.64 -28.74
CA ALA A 276 26.88 20.55 -28.67
C ALA A 276 27.44 21.88 -28.15
N GLY A 277 27.99 21.88 -26.94
CA GLY A 277 28.67 23.03 -26.37
C GLY A 277 29.72 23.51 -27.37
N LYS A 278 29.71 24.82 -27.67
CA LYS A 278 30.74 25.43 -28.52
C LYS A 278 32.11 25.09 -27.93
N GLY A 279 32.85 24.27 -28.68
CA GLY A 279 34.25 23.99 -28.42
C GLY A 279 35.06 25.29 -28.35
N SER A 280 36.11 25.20 -27.54
CA SER A 280 37.09 26.23 -27.16
C SER A 280 37.59 27.08 -28.32
#